data_AF-A0A3D0FQV7-F1
#
_entry.id   AF-A0A3D0FQV7-F1
#
_cell.length_a   1.000
_cell.length_b   1.000
_cell.length_c   1.000
_cell.angle_alpha   90.00
_cell.angle_beta   90.00
_cell.angle_gamma   90.00
#
_symmetry.space_group_name_H-M   'P 1'
#
loop_
_entity.id
_entity.type
_entity.pdbx_description
1 polymer ?
#
loop_
_entity_poly.entity_id
_entity_poly.type
_entity_poly.pdbx_seq_one_letter_code
_entity_poly.pdbx_strand_id
1 'polypeptide(L)' 'NLQVVDPVKGGPTRIGRRLNDKGKLVRFAKKSGEEIK' A
#
# COMPACT_ATOMS: atom_id res chain seq x y z
N ASN A 1 13.66 -10.98 -5.97
CA ASN A 1 13.21 -10.08 -4.88
C ASN A 1 12.84 -8.73 -5.46
N LEU A 2 11.55 -8.45 -5.66
CA LEU A 2 11.06 -7.19 -6.25
C LEU A 2 10.17 -6.46 -5.23
N GLN A 3 10.45 -5.18 -4.96
CA GLN A 3 9.64 -4.34 -4.09
C GLN A 3 8.66 -3.52 -4.93
N VAL A 4 7.44 -3.31 -4.42
CA VAL A 4 6.44 -2.49 -5.10
C VAL A 4 6.79 -1.01 -4.91
N VAL A 5 6.77 -0.27 -6.01
CA VAL A 5 7.05 1.16 -6.04
C VAL A 5 5.86 1.91 -5.46
N ASP A 6 6.14 2.91 -4.62
CA ASP A 6 5.15 3.81 -4.05
C ASP A 6 4.49 4.59 -5.17
N PRO A 7 3.17 4.59 -5.31
CA PRO A 7 2.49 5.45 -6.27
C PRO A 7 2.76 6.94 -6.02
N VAL A 8 3.03 7.35 -4.76
CA VAL A 8 3.22 8.76 -4.40
C VAL A 8 4.68 9.17 -4.43
N LYS A 9 5.54 8.40 -3.74
CA LYS A 9 6.94 8.77 -3.52
C LYS A 9 7.89 8.18 -4.55
N GLY A 10 7.41 7.37 -5.50
CA GLY A 10 8.23 6.75 -6.55
C GLY A 10 9.35 5.84 -6.05
N GLY A 11 9.34 5.49 -4.75
CA GLY A 11 10.39 4.72 -4.10
C GLY A 11 9.89 3.35 -3.63
N PRO A 12 10.78 2.42 -3.26
CA PRO A 12 10.36 1.10 -2.82
C PRO A 12 9.58 1.17 -1.50
N THR A 13 8.42 0.52 -1.44
CA THR A 13 7.58 0.44 -0.23
C THR A 13 7.31 -1.00 0.20
N ARG A 14 7.02 -1.15 1.50
CA ARG A 14 6.43 -2.36 2.04
C ARG A 14 4.92 -2.23 2.02
N ILE A 15 4.24 -3.29 1.63
CA ILE A 15 2.78 -3.37 1.60
C ILE A 15 2.26 -3.72 3.00
N GLY A 16 1.28 -2.96 3.49
CA GLY A 16 0.42 -3.30 4.62
C GLY A 16 -0.96 -3.75 4.14
N ARG A 17 -1.74 -4.35 5.03
CA ARG A 17 -3.15 -4.64 4.80
C ARG A 17 -3.98 -3.95 5.88
N ARG A 18 -5.01 -3.20 5.49
CA ARG A 18 -5.94 -2.53 6.39
C ARG A 18 -7.37 -2.90 5.99
N LEU A 19 -8.27 -2.95 6.95
CA LEU A 19 -9.71 -3.04 6.71
C LEU A 19 -10.21 -1.68 6.24
N ASN A 20 -10.81 -1.63 5.05
CA ASN A 20 -11.56 -0.46 4.63
C ASN A 20 -12.95 -0.43 5.30
N ASP A 21 -13.68 0.67 5.16
CA ASP A 21 -15.00 0.87 5.79
C ASP A 21 -16.06 -0.14 5.34
N LYS A 22 -15.79 -0.88 4.26
CA LYS A 22 -16.65 -1.96 3.73
C LYS A 22 -16.26 -3.34 4.26
N GLY A 23 -15.37 -3.41 5.26
CA GLY A 23 -14.90 -4.67 5.82
C GLY A 23 -13.98 -5.46 4.89
N LYS A 24 -13.46 -4.87 3.80
CA LYS A 24 -12.54 -5.53 2.89
C LYS A 24 -11.09 -5.21 3.24
N LEU A 25 -10.24 -6.23 3.14
CA LEU A 25 -8.80 -6.07 3.28
C LEU A 25 -8.24 -5.42 2.02
N VAL A 26 -7.78 -4.18 2.16
CA VAL A 26 -7.11 -3.44 1.10
C VAL A 26 -5.61 -3.42 1.34
N ARG A 27 -4.84 -3.46 0.26
CA ARG A 27 -3.39 -3.29 0.32
C ARG A 27 -3.09 -1.80 0.36
N PHE A 28 -2.20 -1.38 1.24
CA PHE A 28 -1.75 0.01 1.30
C PHE A 28 -0.23 0.09 1.37
N ALA A 29 0.33 1.18 0.84
CA ALA A 29 1.75 1.47 0.93
C ALA A 29 2.07 1.93 2.35
N LYS A 30 2.98 1.25 3.08
CA LYS A 30 3.32 1.65 4.46
C LYS A 30 4.02 3.00 4.57
N LYS A 31 4.62 3.50 3.48
CA LYS A 31 5.37 4.76 3.46
C LYS A 31 4.51 5.99 3.16
N SER A 32 3.51 5.86 2.29
CA SER A 32 2.60 6.93 1.87
C SER A 32 1.20 6.82 2.48
N GLY A 33 0.83 5.64 2.98
CA GLY A 33 -0.51 5.39 3.53
C GLY A 33 -1.60 5.21 2.47
N GLU A 34 -1.25 5.35 1.19
CA GLU A 34 -2.20 5.23 0.09
C GLU A 34 -2.54 3.77 -0.24
N GLU A 35 -3.76 3.57 -0.71
CA GLU A 35 -4.25 2.29 -1.16
C GLU A 35 -3.54 1.89 -2.46
N ILE A 36 -2.85 0.75 -2.43
CA ILE A 36 -2.24 0.16 -3.63
C ILE A 36 -3.30 -0.70 -4.29
N LYS A 37 -3.84 -0.21 -5.41
CA LYS A 37 -4.74 -0.97 -6.28
C LYS A 37 -3.96 -1.98 -7.11
#